data_AF-A0A970EZ97-F1
#
_entry.id   AF-A0A970EZ97-F1
#
_cell.length_a   1.000
_cell.length_b   1.000
_cell.length_c   1.000
_cell.angle_alpha   90.00
_cell.angle_beta   90.00
_cell.angle_gamma   90.00
#
_symmetry.space_group_name_H-M   'P 1'
#
loop_
_entity.id
_entity.type
_entity.pdbx_description
1 polymer ?
#
loop_
_entity_poly.entity_id
_entity_poly.type
_entity_poly.pdbx_seq_one_letter_code
_entity_poly.pdbx_strand_id
1 'polypeptide(L)'
;MNKPVLTSGMTLIKWDEELNEIETTEEDEDWYDYNEKRWANAKTKDGSYWVWIPRYAYKITSCFHSNCSGYAGNIEIKFLKGITNETADGTKLEINIYYYGERDTSMRYLIHPSFTFGEEELAGFWVAKFEPSGSSDDINIVPNASSLRDMSIGHQFDAALNMKNNSKYGWNASEVDTHMMKNTEWGAVAYLSQSEYGANEEIWNNSYNGYR
;
A
#
# COMPACT_ATOMS: atom_id res chain seq x y z
N MET A 1 -13.14 -3.77 -6.99
CA MET A 1 -11.86 -3.20 -6.53
C MET A 1 -10.79 -3.50 -7.57
N ASN A 2 -9.75 -2.68 -7.66
CA ASN A 2 -8.66 -2.92 -8.60
C ASN A 2 -7.81 -4.13 -8.19
N LYS A 3 -7.65 -5.06 -9.14
CA LYS A 3 -6.74 -6.19 -8.98
C LYS A 3 -5.28 -5.71 -8.91
N PRO A 4 -4.39 -6.45 -8.23
CA PRO A 4 -2.96 -6.15 -8.24
C PRO A 4 -2.38 -6.11 -9.66
N VAL A 5 -1.52 -5.12 -9.92
CA VAL A 5 -0.79 -5.01 -11.19
C VAL A 5 0.56 -5.69 -11.03
N LEU A 6 0.72 -6.87 -11.62
CA LEU A 6 1.95 -7.64 -11.52
C LEU A 6 3.03 -7.11 -12.47
N THR A 7 4.28 -7.29 -12.06
CA THR A 7 5.46 -7.05 -12.88
C THR A 7 6.32 -8.30 -12.96
N SER A 8 7.22 -8.35 -13.94
CA SER A 8 8.11 -9.49 -14.14
C SER A 8 8.86 -9.85 -12.86
N GLY A 9 8.98 -11.14 -12.54
CA GLY A 9 9.71 -11.60 -11.35
C GLY A 9 8.94 -11.59 -10.03
N MET A 10 7.65 -11.22 -10.05
CA MET A 10 6.77 -11.37 -8.89
C MET A 10 6.11 -12.75 -8.87
N THR A 11 6.10 -13.36 -7.68
CA THR A 11 5.41 -14.63 -7.36
C THR A 11 4.33 -14.34 -6.33
N LEU A 12 3.09 -14.69 -6.63
CA LEU A 12 1.95 -14.42 -5.76
C LEU A 12 1.97 -15.42 -4.62
N ILE A 13 1.69 -14.96 -3.40
CA ILE A 13 1.70 -15.80 -2.22
C ILE A 13 0.46 -15.59 -1.34
N LYS A 14 0.08 -16.64 -0.63
CA LYS A 14 -0.89 -16.59 0.48
C LYS A 14 -0.41 -17.49 1.63
N TRP A 15 -1.12 -17.46 2.74
CA TRP A 15 -0.90 -18.36 3.87
C TRP A 15 -2.08 -19.32 3.99
N ASP A 16 -1.78 -20.60 4.22
CA ASP A 16 -2.81 -21.60 4.53
C ASP A 16 -3.31 -21.49 5.98
N GLU A 17 -4.23 -22.38 6.36
CA GLU A 17 -4.81 -22.42 7.73
C GLU A 17 -3.76 -22.71 8.82
N GLU A 18 -2.63 -23.34 8.46
CA GLU A 18 -1.51 -23.66 9.35
C GLU A 18 -0.43 -22.55 9.34
N LEU A 19 -0.67 -21.45 8.63
CA LEU A 19 0.25 -20.33 8.43
C LEU A 19 1.50 -20.68 7.62
N ASN A 20 1.45 -21.72 6.79
CA ASN A 20 2.48 -21.98 5.81
C ASN A 20 2.29 -21.06 4.60
N GLU A 21 3.39 -20.44 4.16
CA GLU A 21 3.41 -19.69 2.90
C GLU A 21 3.30 -20.66 1.72
N ILE A 22 2.36 -20.38 0.81
CA ILE A 22 2.16 -21.12 -0.42
C ILE A 22 2.07 -20.17 -1.62
N GLU A 23 2.60 -20.61 -2.76
CA GLU A 23 2.44 -19.90 -4.03
C GLU A 23 0.99 -19.99 -4.52
N THR A 24 0.53 -18.95 -5.21
CA THR A 24 -0.81 -18.90 -5.81
C THR A 24 -0.81 -18.19 -7.17
N THR A 25 -1.98 -17.99 -7.78
CA THR A 25 -2.17 -17.39 -9.10
C THR A 25 -3.24 -16.29 -9.06
N GLU A 26 -3.36 -15.50 -10.14
CA GLU A 26 -4.35 -14.42 -10.22
C GLU A 26 -5.80 -14.94 -10.22
N GLU A 27 -6.00 -16.20 -10.58
CA GLU A 27 -7.29 -16.89 -10.66
C GLU A 27 -7.75 -17.46 -9.31
N ASP A 28 -6.88 -17.47 -8.30
CA ASP A 28 -7.23 -17.93 -6.96
C ASP A 28 -8.04 -16.87 -6.23
N GLU A 29 -9.35 -17.13 -6.09
CA GLU A 29 -10.27 -16.25 -5.37
C GLU A 29 -9.89 -16.07 -3.89
N ASP A 30 -9.12 -17.00 -3.31
CA ASP A 30 -8.67 -16.89 -1.93
C ASP A 30 -7.41 -16.05 -1.74
N TRP A 31 -6.72 -15.64 -2.82
CA TRP A 31 -5.46 -14.90 -2.74
C TRP A 31 -5.60 -13.59 -1.97
N TYR A 32 -6.68 -12.84 -2.20
CA TYR A 32 -7.00 -11.64 -1.43
C TYR A 32 -8.50 -11.39 -1.36
N ASP A 33 -8.95 -10.87 -0.22
CA ASP A 33 -10.26 -10.26 -0.06
C ASP A 33 -10.15 -9.20 1.04
N TYR A 34 -10.19 -7.93 0.64
CA TYR A 34 -10.01 -6.82 1.58
C TYR A 34 -11.22 -6.67 2.51
N ASN A 35 -12.41 -7.13 2.11
CA ASN A 35 -13.58 -7.16 3.01
C ASN A 35 -13.35 -8.15 4.15
N GLU A 36 -12.67 -9.25 3.86
CA GLU A 36 -12.22 -10.26 4.83
C GLU A 36 -10.83 -9.95 5.40
N LYS A 37 -10.32 -8.72 5.22
CA LYS A 37 -9.03 -8.22 5.73
C LYS A 37 -7.80 -9.00 5.25
N ARG A 38 -7.95 -9.72 4.13
CA ARG A 38 -6.90 -10.51 3.49
C ARG A 38 -6.31 -9.72 2.34
N TRP A 39 -5.17 -9.07 2.57
CA TRP A 39 -4.53 -8.20 1.58
C TRP A 39 -3.70 -9.02 0.57
N ALA A 40 -3.58 -8.56 -0.67
CA ALA A 40 -2.80 -9.27 -1.69
C ALA A 40 -1.29 -9.16 -1.42
N ASN A 41 -0.62 -10.31 -1.37
CA ASN A 41 0.81 -10.42 -1.10
C ASN A 41 1.54 -11.08 -2.29
N ALA A 42 2.78 -10.63 -2.52
CA ALA A 42 3.65 -11.21 -3.53
C ALA A 42 5.12 -11.14 -3.07
N LYS A 43 5.97 -11.96 -3.68
CA LYS A 43 7.42 -11.95 -3.48
C LYS A 43 8.15 -11.67 -4.79
N THR A 44 9.23 -10.92 -4.72
CA THR A 44 10.20 -10.86 -5.82
C THR A 44 11.13 -12.07 -5.80
N LYS A 45 11.90 -12.27 -6.87
CA LYS A 45 12.78 -13.44 -7.05
C LYS A 45 13.81 -13.65 -5.92
N ASP A 46 14.24 -12.57 -5.26
CA ASP A 46 15.14 -12.60 -4.10
C ASP A 46 14.47 -13.02 -2.79
N GLY A 47 13.14 -13.15 -2.78
CA GLY A 47 12.35 -13.47 -1.61
C GLY A 47 11.80 -12.26 -0.85
N SER A 48 12.00 -11.04 -1.34
CA SER A 48 11.47 -9.81 -0.73
C SER A 48 9.94 -9.73 -0.86
N TYR A 49 9.25 -9.31 0.21
CA TYR A 49 7.79 -9.32 0.34
C TYR A 49 7.14 -7.96 0.03
N TRP A 50 6.03 -8.02 -0.69
CA TRP A 50 5.27 -6.86 -1.14
C TRP A 50 3.78 -7.04 -0.86
N VAL A 51 3.10 -5.94 -0.56
CA VAL A 51 1.65 -5.88 -0.34
C VAL A 51 1.03 -4.87 -1.29
N TRP A 52 -0.07 -5.23 -1.92
CA TRP A 52 -0.77 -4.34 -2.84
C TRP A 52 -1.67 -3.35 -2.08
N ILE A 53 -1.65 -2.09 -2.50
CA ILE A 53 -2.54 -1.04 -2.01
C ILE A 53 -3.42 -0.60 -3.20
N PRO A 54 -4.69 -1.05 -3.27
CA PRO A 54 -5.59 -0.69 -4.36
C PRO A 54 -6.03 0.77 -4.27
N ARG A 55 -6.25 1.41 -5.41
CA ARG A 55 -6.79 2.79 -5.49
C ARG A 55 -8.12 2.90 -4.76
N TYR A 56 -8.23 3.89 -3.89
CA TYR A 56 -9.45 4.19 -3.15
C TYR A 56 -9.67 5.68 -2.93
N ALA A 57 -10.91 6.01 -2.56
CA ALA A 57 -11.28 7.28 -1.96
C ALA A 57 -11.57 7.10 -0.46
N TYR A 58 -11.29 8.13 0.34
CA TYR A 58 -11.42 8.10 1.79
C TYR A 58 -12.28 9.23 2.31
N LYS A 59 -12.85 9.03 3.49
CA LYS A 59 -13.65 10.02 4.21
C LYS A 59 -13.30 9.91 5.70
N ILE A 60 -12.87 11.02 6.32
CA ILE A 60 -12.63 11.07 7.77
C ILE A 60 -13.89 11.65 8.41
N THR A 61 -14.63 10.81 9.14
CA THR A 61 -16.01 11.11 9.56
C THR A 61 -16.14 12.29 10.54
N SER A 62 -15.08 12.66 11.25
CA SER A 62 -15.03 13.85 12.09
C SER A 62 -13.59 14.27 12.39
N CYS A 63 -13.42 15.51 12.83
CA CYS A 63 -12.16 16.09 13.28
C CYS A 63 -11.06 16.24 12.21
N PHE A 64 -11.39 16.23 10.92
CA PHE A 64 -10.41 16.43 9.87
C PHE A 64 -9.85 17.86 9.91
N HIS A 65 -8.53 17.99 10.02
CA HIS A 65 -7.82 19.27 10.12
C HIS A 65 -8.34 20.21 11.24
N SER A 66 -9.03 19.67 12.24
CA SER A 66 -9.54 20.43 13.37
C SER A 66 -9.10 19.79 14.67
N ASN A 67 -8.61 20.60 15.60
CA ASN A 67 -8.32 20.15 16.96
C ASN A 67 -9.64 19.93 17.69
N CYS A 68 -10.06 18.67 17.82
CA CYS A 68 -11.22 18.30 18.61
C CYS A 68 -10.77 17.66 19.92
N SER A 69 -11.51 17.90 21.00
CA SER A 69 -11.17 17.45 22.36
C SER A 69 -11.43 15.94 22.59
N GLY A 70 -11.40 15.11 21.54
CA GLY A 70 -11.72 13.69 21.58
C GLY A 70 -11.07 12.91 20.42
N TYR A 71 -11.49 11.66 20.20
CA TYR A 71 -10.99 10.84 19.09
C TYR A 71 -11.42 11.40 17.73
N ALA A 72 -10.50 11.40 16.77
CA ALA A 72 -10.84 11.66 15.38
C ALA A 72 -11.83 10.59 14.87
N GLY A 73 -12.66 10.95 13.90
CA GLY A 73 -13.65 10.04 13.36
C GLY A 73 -13.02 8.87 12.61
N ASN A 74 -13.81 7.82 12.41
CA ASN A 74 -13.45 6.66 11.58
C ASN A 74 -13.03 7.10 10.18
N ILE A 75 -12.12 6.32 9.59
CA ILE A 75 -11.72 6.41 8.19
C ILE A 75 -12.59 5.44 7.40
N GLU A 76 -13.51 5.99 6.60
CA GLU A 76 -14.28 5.20 5.65
C GLU A 76 -13.54 5.16 4.30
N ILE A 77 -13.55 3.99 3.65
CA ILE A 77 -12.89 3.78 2.36
C ILE A 77 -13.87 3.26 1.33
N LYS A 78 -13.73 3.74 0.09
CA LYS A 78 -14.37 3.14 -1.08
C LYS A 78 -13.32 2.87 -2.15
N PHE A 79 -13.12 1.60 -2.48
CA PHE A 79 -12.26 1.22 -3.59
C PHE A 79 -12.81 1.72 -4.93
N LEU A 80 -11.93 2.18 -5.81
CA LEU A 80 -12.28 2.71 -7.14
C LEU A 80 -12.16 1.63 -8.23
N LYS A 81 -12.77 1.90 -9.39
CA LYS A 81 -12.71 1.07 -10.60
C LYS A 81 -11.67 1.62 -11.57
N GLY A 82 -10.67 0.81 -11.89
CA GLY A 82 -9.51 1.20 -12.69
C GLY A 82 -8.90 2.51 -12.19
N ILE A 83 -8.67 3.42 -13.13
CA ILE A 83 -8.17 4.79 -12.89
C ILE A 83 -9.31 5.82 -12.90
N THR A 84 -10.55 5.36 -12.79
CA THR A 84 -11.74 6.24 -12.83
C THR A 84 -12.08 6.77 -11.44
N ASN A 85 -13.04 7.70 -11.41
CA ASN A 85 -13.60 8.27 -10.17
C ASN A 85 -14.94 7.62 -9.81
N GLU A 86 -15.15 6.39 -10.26
CA GLU A 86 -16.29 5.56 -9.89
C GLU A 86 -15.85 4.52 -8.88
N THR A 87 -16.59 4.42 -7.77
CA THR A 87 -16.37 3.41 -6.74
C THR A 87 -16.83 2.03 -7.21
N ALA A 88 -16.35 0.97 -6.56
CA ALA A 88 -16.72 -0.40 -6.87
C ALA A 88 -18.25 -0.64 -6.83
N ASP A 89 -18.96 0.05 -5.92
CA ASP A 89 -20.42 0.02 -5.79
C ASP A 89 -21.20 0.86 -6.84
N GLY A 90 -20.50 1.54 -7.76
CA GLY A 90 -21.13 2.35 -8.82
C GLY A 90 -21.40 3.81 -8.46
N THR A 91 -20.99 4.27 -7.27
CA THR A 91 -21.06 5.69 -6.91
C THR A 91 -20.04 6.50 -7.71
N LYS A 92 -20.49 7.48 -8.50
CA LYS A 92 -19.58 8.46 -9.11
C LYS A 92 -19.19 9.50 -8.08
N LEU A 93 -17.89 9.63 -7.83
CA LEU A 93 -17.36 10.68 -6.98
C LEU A 93 -17.16 11.95 -7.79
N GLU A 94 -17.68 13.06 -7.28
CA GLU A 94 -17.34 14.37 -7.82
C GLU A 94 -15.89 14.69 -7.46
N ILE A 95 -15.00 14.70 -8.46
CA ILE A 95 -13.66 15.25 -8.28
C ILE A 95 -13.86 16.75 -8.09
N ASN A 96 -13.67 17.27 -6.88
CA ASN A 96 -13.45 18.69 -6.72
C ASN A 96 -12.70 18.98 -5.43
N ILE A 97 -11.40 19.21 -5.63
CA ILE A 97 -10.48 20.12 -4.95
C ILE A 97 -10.89 20.44 -3.51
N TYR A 98 -10.09 19.94 -2.57
CA TYR A 98 -10.15 20.35 -1.17
C TYR A 98 -10.11 21.89 -1.07
N TYR A 99 -11.16 22.50 -0.52
CA TYR A 99 -11.19 23.91 -0.16
C TYR A 99 -11.15 24.02 1.36
N TYR A 100 -10.00 24.46 1.89
CA TYR A 100 -9.77 24.68 3.31
C TYR A 100 -10.86 25.60 3.88
N GLY A 101 -11.59 25.12 4.90
CA GLY A 101 -12.66 25.88 5.58
C GLY A 101 -14.05 25.85 4.92
N GLU A 102 -14.21 25.24 3.74
CA GLU A 102 -15.51 25.14 3.06
C GLU A 102 -16.00 23.69 2.87
N ARG A 103 -15.07 22.73 2.72
CA ARG A 103 -15.37 21.33 2.40
C ARG A 103 -14.51 20.42 3.26
N ASP A 104 -15.08 19.93 4.35
CA ASP A 104 -14.46 18.92 5.21
C ASP A 104 -14.72 17.51 4.62
N THR A 105 -13.70 16.65 4.63
CA THR A 105 -13.84 15.20 4.35
C THR A 105 -14.93 14.54 5.20
N SER A 106 -15.34 15.10 6.33
CA SER A 106 -16.49 14.60 7.11
C SER A 106 -17.80 14.52 6.31
N MET A 107 -17.90 15.21 5.17
CA MET A 107 -19.09 15.25 4.33
C MET A 107 -18.96 14.46 3.01
N ARG A 108 -17.75 14.16 2.51
CA ARG A 108 -17.54 13.58 1.16
C ARG A 108 -16.27 12.74 1.07
N TYR A 109 -16.28 11.76 0.16
CA TYR A 109 -15.10 10.98 -0.18
C TYR A 109 -14.15 11.78 -1.08
N LEU A 110 -12.86 11.78 -0.73
CA LEU A 110 -11.78 12.34 -1.53
C LEU A 110 -10.87 11.22 -2.05
N ILE A 111 -10.38 11.36 -3.27
CA ILE A 111 -9.39 10.42 -3.82
C ILE A 111 -8.06 10.68 -3.13
N HIS A 112 -7.40 9.62 -2.66
CA HIS A 112 -6.13 9.76 -1.97
C HIS A 112 -5.02 10.19 -2.97
N PRO A 113 -4.21 11.23 -2.69
CA PRO A 113 -3.22 11.76 -3.64
C PRO A 113 -2.07 10.80 -3.96
N SER A 114 -1.90 9.71 -3.20
CA SER A 114 -0.92 8.66 -3.49
C SER A 114 -1.19 7.91 -4.80
N PHE A 115 -2.41 7.99 -5.32
CA PHE A 115 -2.79 7.30 -6.55
C PHE A 115 -2.62 8.16 -7.81
N THR A 116 -1.87 9.26 -7.71
CA THR A 116 -1.44 10.08 -8.84
C THR A 116 0.08 10.16 -8.85
N PHE A 117 0.72 9.69 -9.92
CA PHE A 117 2.17 9.73 -10.12
C PHE A 117 2.50 10.64 -11.29
N GLY A 118 2.99 11.84 -11.00
CA GLY A 118 3.13 12.89 -12.01
C GLY A 118 1.76 13.29 -12.55
N GLU A 119 1.51 12.99 -13.82
CA GLU A 119 0.23 13.24 -14.50
C GLU A 119 -0.60 11.96 -14.67
N GLU A 120 -0.10 10.82 -14.19
CA GLU A 120 -0.72 9.51 -14.39
C GLU A 120 -1.51 9.07 -13.15
N GLU A 121 -2.72 8.60 -13.40
CA GLU A 121 -3.59 8.02 -12.38
C GLU A 121 -3.30 6.51 -12.23
N LEU A 122 -3.05 6.06 -11.01
CA LEU A 122 -2.68 4.68 -10.69
C LEU A 122 -3.90 3.88 -10.23
N ALA A 123 -3.97 2.61 -10.63
CA ALA A 123 -4.97 1.65 -10.12
C ALA A 123 -4.64 1.13 -8.71
N GLY A 124 -3.41 1.37 -8.26
CA GLY A 124 -2.85 0.99 -6.97
C GLY A 124 -1.34 0.93 -7.07
N PHE A 125 -0.67 0.52 -6.00
CA PHE A 125 0.79 0.35 -5.97
C PHE A 125 1.21 -0.73 -4.98
N TRP A 126 2.43 -1.26 -5.16
CA TRP A 126 3.04 -2.21 -4.24
C TRP A 126 3.82 -1.48 -3.15
N VAL A 127 3.72 -1.99 -1.93
CA VAL A 127 4.45 -1.49 -0.76
C VAL A 127 5.28 -2.62 -0.16
N ALA A 128 6.51 -2.30 0.25
CA ALA A 128 7.35 -3.21 1.00
C ALA A 128 6.65 -3.68 2.28
N LYS A 129 6.50 -5.00 2.49
CA LYS A 129 5.78 -5.56 3.66
C LYS A 129 6.53 -5.38 4.97
N PHE A 130 7.86 -5.33 4.90
CA PHE A 130 8.79 -5.27 6.02
C PHE A 130 9.73 -4.09 5.91
N GLU A 131 10.38 -3.74 7.02
CA GLU A 131 11.46 -2.75 6.99
C GLU A 131 12.60 -3.24 6.07
N PRO A 132 13.19 -2.34 5.24
CA PRO A 132 14.36 -2.69 4.46
C PRO A 132 15.49 -3.20 5.34
N SER A 133 16.21 -4.22 4.87
CA SER A 133 17.38 -4.82 5.52
C SER A 133 18.50 -5.04 4.51
N GLY A 134 19.68 -5.50 4.96
CA GLY A 134 20.82 -5.75 4.08
C GLY A 134 21.74 -4.54 3.94
N SER A 135 21.98 -4.08 2.71
CA SER A 135 22.83 -2.93 2.42
C SER A 135 22.24 -2.03 1.34
N SER A 136 22.83 -0.87 1.08
CA SER A 136 22.37 0.09 0.06
C SER A 136 22.32 -0.50 -1.36
N ASP A 137 23.15 -1.49 -1.66
CA ASP A 137 23.19 -2.13 -2.99
C ASP A 137 22.46 -3.49 -3.00
N ASP A 138 22.02 -3.95 -1.83
CA ASP A 138 21.44 -5.28 -1.61
C ASP A 138 20.30 -5.20 -0.59
N ILE A 139 19.27 -4.41 -0.91
CA ILE A 139 18.08 -4.26 -0.05
C ILE A 139 17.25 -5.54 -0.05
N ASN A 140 16.91 -6.05 1.12
CA ASN A 140 15.97 -7.18 1.30
C ASN A 140 14.77 -6.76 2.14
N ILE A 141 13.55 -7.13 1.71
CA ILE A 141 12.29 -6.86 2.41
C ILE A 141 11.77 -8.17 3.00
N VAL A 142 12.35 -8.62 4.10
CA VAL A 142 12.07 -9.95 4.67
C VAL A 142 11.78 -9.85 6.17
N PRO A 143 10.97 -10.76 6.73
CA PRO A 143 10.70 -10.76 8.17
C PRO A 143 11.96 -11.15 8.96
N ASN A 144 12.00 -10.76 10.24
CA ASN A 144 13.07 -11.11 11.19
C ASN A 144 14.49 -10.68 10.78
N ALA A 145 14.64 -9.74 9.84
CA ALA A 145 15.93 -9.16 9.51
C ALA A 145 16.20 -7.87 10.30
N SER A 146 17.48 -7.57 10.54
CA SER A 146 17.86 -6.29 11.13
C SER A 146 17.60 -5.16 10.14
N SER A 147 16.87 -4.13 10.57
CA SER A 147 16.57 -2.98 9.70
C SER A 147 17.86 -2.30 9.25
N LEU A 148 17.90 -1.94 7.97
CA LEU A 148 18.92 -1.11 7.37
C LEU A 148 18.77 0.31 7.91
N ARG A 149 19.73 0.71 8.75
CA ARG A 149 19.76 2.00 9.46
C ARG A 149 21.05 2.75 9.09
N ASP A 150 21.21 3.94 9.64
CA ASP A 150 22.44 4.75 9.54
C ASP A 150 22.85 5.13 8.10
N MET A 151 21.86 5.42 7.26
CA MET A 151 22.06 5.94 5.90
C MET A 151 21.60 7.39 5.79
N SER A 152 22.31 8.20 5.00
CA SER A 152 21.83 9.52 4.61
C SER A 152 20.57 9.41 3.74
N ILE A 153 19.70 10.42 3.76
CA ILE A 153 18.48 10.44 2.94
C ILE A 153 18.82 10.28 1.45
N GLY A 154 19.90 10.90 0.97
CA GLY A 154 20.37 10.76 -0.41
C GLY A 154 20.72 9.31 -0.76
N HIS A 155 21.46 8.61 0.11
CA HIS A 155 21.77 7.20 -0.12
C HIS A 155 20.53 6.30 -0.03
N GLN A 156 19.57 6.60 0.85
CA GLN A 156 18.30 5.84 0.91
C GLN A 156 17.50 6.01 -0.38
N PHE A 157 17.45 7.22 -0.92
CA PHE A 157 16.81 7.52 -2.20
C PHE A 157 17.49 6.74 -3.34
N ASP A 158 18.81 6.83 -3.47
CA ASP A 158 19.56 6.14 -4.52
C ASP A 158 19.43 4.61 -4.40
N ALA A 159 19.49 4.07 -3.18
CA ALA A 159 19.35 2.64 -2.94
C ALA A 159 17.99 2.12 -3.38
N ALA A 160 16.90 2.79 -3.00
CA ALA A 160 15.55 2.42 -3.41
C ALA A 160 15.33 2.59 -4.93
N LEU A 161 15.87 3.67 -5.53
CA LEU A 161 15.79 3.90 -6.97
C LEU A 161 16.55 2.85 -7.77
N ASN A 162 17.70 2.39 -7.27
CA ASN A 162 18.53 1.41 -7.97
C ASN A 162 17.99 -0.02 -7.90
N MET A 163 17.00 -0.31 -7.04
CA MET A 163 16.40 -1.64 -6.98
C MET A 163 15.85 -2.09 -8.34
N LYS A 164 15.22 -1.20 -9.13
CA LYS A 164 14.71 -1.53 -10.47
C LYS A 164 15.75 -2.03 -11.46
N ASN A 165 17.02 -1.66 -11.26
CA ASN A 165 18.13 -2.03 -12.14
C ASN A 165 18.86 -3.29 -11.65
N ASN A 166 18.52 -3.80 -10.47
CA ASN A 166 19.16 -4.97 -9.90
C ASN A 166 18.40 -6.25 -10.29
N SER A 167 19.06 -7.10 -11.07
CA SER A 167 18.49 -8.36 -11.58
C SER A 167 18.05 -9.36 -10.50
N LYS A 168 18.49 -9.20 -9.24
CA LYS A 168 18.12 -10.12 -8.15
C LYS A 168 16.61 -10.16 -7.89
N TYR A 169 15.92 -9.03 -8.06
CA TYR A 169 14.47 -8.93 -7.84
C TYR A 169 13.66 -9.58 -8.97
N GLY A 170 14.28 -9.81 -10.14
CA GLY A 170 13.62 -10.38 -11.31
C GLY A 170 12.79 -9.38 -12.12
N TRP A 171 12.76 -8.11 -11.72
CA TRP A 171 12.03 -7.06 -12.42
C TRP A 171 12.62 -6.72 -13.78
N ASN A 172 11.74 -6.35 -14.70
CA ASN A 172 12.10 -5.57 -15.86
C ASN A 172 12.08 -4.08 -15.49
N ALA A 173 13.21 -3.38 -15.64
CA ALA A 173 13.36 -1.99 -15.22
C ALA A 173 12.38 -1.00 -15.88
N SER A 174 11.76 -1.38 -17.02
CA SER A 174 10.72 -0.59 -17.69
C SER A 174 9.32 -0.80 -17.14
N GLU A 175 9.08 -1.82 -16.31
CA GLU A 175 7.78 -2.15 -15.74
C GLU A 175 7.59 -1.60 -14.32
N VAL A 176 8.67 -1.16 -13.68
CA VAL A 176 8.67 -0.73 -12.28
C VAL A 176 9.27 0.66 -12.11
N ASP A 177 8.67 1.42 -11.18
CA ASP A 177 9.26 2.62 -10.61
C ASP A 177 9.52 2.37 -9.12
N THR A 178 10.77 2.03 -8.79
CA THR A 178 11.18 1.82 -7.40
C THR A 178 11.64 3.14 -6.80
N HIS A 179 11.15 3.46 -5.61
CA HIS A 179 11.52 4.68 -4.91
C HIS A 179 11.33 4.52 -3.40
N MET A 180 11.94 5.43 -2.64
CA MET A 180 11.69 5.55 -1.22
C MET A 180 10.25 5.99 -0.98
N MET A 181 9.54 5.33 -0.06
CA MET A 181 8.14 5.62 0.23
C MET A 181 7.89 7.12 0.45
N LYS A 182 6.88 7.66 -0.23
CA LYS A 182 6.43 9.04 -0.07
C LYS A 182 5.50 9.16 1.13
N ASN A 183 5.45 10.33 1.75
CA ASN A 183 4.53 10.59 2.86
C ASN A 183 3.05 10.37 2.46
N THR A 184 2.70 10.63 1.20
CA THR A 184 1.36 10.33 0.67
C THR A 184 1.11 8.83 0.58
N GLU A 185 2.06 8.01 0.15
CA GLU A 185 1.92 6.55 0.13
C GLU A 185 1.81 5.99 1.56
N TRP A 186 2.61 6.50 2.50
CA TRP A 186 2.49 6.17 3.92
C TRP A 186 1.09 6.50 4.46
N GLY A 187 0.59 7.71 4.17
CA GLY A 187 -0.76 8.12 4.56
C GLY A 187 -1.84 7.19 3.98
N ALA A 188 -1.63 6.69 2.76
CA ALA A 188 -2.56 5.77 2.15
C ALA A 188 -2.60 4.41 2.87
N VAL A 189 -1.43 3.83 3.13
CA VAL A 189 -1.31 2.59 3.90
C VAL A 189 -1.94 2.75 5.28
N ALA A 190 -1.68 3.87 5.95
CA ALA A 190 -2.22 4.15 7.27
C ALA A 190 -3.75 4.26 7.28
N TYR A 191 -4.32 4.95 6.28
CA TYR A 191 -5.78 5.09 6.16
C TYR A 191 -6.45 3.76 5.86
N LEU A 192 -5.86 2.95 4.97
CA LEU A 192 -6.37 1.61 4.67
C LEU A 192 -6.30 0.71 5.90
N SER A 193 -5.16 0.70 6.60
CA SER A 193 -4.97 -0.10 7.81
C SER A 193 -5.94 0.26 8.93
N GLN A 194 -6.40 1.51 8.99
CA GLN A 194 -7.27 1.98 10.06
C GLN A 194 -8.76 2.08 9.67
N SER A 195 -9.07 1.67 8.44
CA SER A 195 -10.43 1.50 7.96
C SER A 195 -11.02 0.14 8.34
N GLU A 196 -12.27 -0.11 7.95
CA GLU A 196 -12.92 -1.43 8.11
C GLU A 196 -12.16 -2.58 7.42
N TYR A 197 -11.33 -2.29 6.42
CA TYR A 197 -10.55 -3.26 5.65
C TYR A 197 -9.18 -3.60 6.27
N GLY A 198 -8.80 -2.91 7.34
CA GLY A 198 -7.50 -3.05 7.99
C GLY A 198 -7.53 -3.84 9.30
N ALA A 199 -6.40 -3.81 10.00
CA ALA A 199 -6.22 -4.54 11.25
C ALA A 199 -7.11 -3.96 12.36
N ASN A 200 -7.58 -4.82 13.27
CA ASN A 200 -8.36 -4.38 14.44
C ASN A 200 -7.50 -3.66 15.52
N GLU A 201 -6.17 -3.62 15.34
CA GLU A 201 -5.20 -3.08 16.30
C GLU A 201 -4.22 -2.10 15.61
N GLU A 202 -3.57 -1.26 16.42
CA GLU A 202 -2.75 -0.12 15.99
C GLU A 202 -1.56 -0.50 15.07
N ILE A 203 -1.20 0.39 14.14
CA ILE A 203 -0.06 0.24 13.24
C ILE A 203 1.24 0.27 14.07
N TRP A 204 1.88 -0.89 14.22
CA TRP A 204 3.13 -1.04 14.99
C TRP A 204 4.33 -1.41 14.09
N ASN A 205 5.55 -1.30 14.62
CA ASN A 205 6.77 -1.78 13.95
C ASN A 205 6.64 -3.28 13.65
N ASN A 206 6.66 -3.63 12.36
CA ASN A 206 6.40 -4.99 11.90
C ASN A 206 7.64 -5.90 11.99
N SER A 207 8.06 -6.19 13.23
CA SER A 207 9.06 -7.22 13.57
C SER A 207 8.43 -8.48 14.18
N TYR A 208 7.09 -8.59 14.13
CA TYR A 208 6.33 -9.57 14.90
C TYR A 208 5.87 -10.74 14.03
N ASN A 209 6.13 -11.98 14.48
CA ASN A 209 5.83 -13.24 13.79
C ASN A 209 4.35 -13.67 13.83
N GLY A 210 3.44 -12.78 14.22
CA GLY A 210 2.01 -13.06 14.34
C GLY A 210 1.21 -12.29 13.30
N TYR A 211 1.42 -12.57 12.02
CA TYR A 211 0.64 -11.98 10.94
C TYR A 211 -0.79 -12.54 10.99
N ARG A 212 -1.74 -11.71 11.42
CA ARG A 212 -3.17 -11.87 11.13
C ARG A 212 -3.57 -10.80 10.14
#